data_AF-A0A1B8JAU7-F1
#
_entry.id   AF-A0A1B8JAU7-F1
#
_cell.length_a   1.000
_cell.length_b   1.000
_cell.length_c   1.000
_cell.angle_alpha   90.00
_cell.angle_beta   90.00
_cell.angle_gamma   90.00
#
_symmetry.space_group_name_H-M   'P 1'
#
loop_
_entity.id
_entity.type
_entity.pdbx_description
1 polymer ?
#
loop_
_entity_poly.entity_id
_entity_poly.type
_entity_poly.pdbx_seq_one_letter_code
_entity_poly.pdbx_strand_id
1 'polypeptide(L)'
;MLEALLYVVIFFVGIYVVGKIIYYIIQKPILIIVLFVILFVYFFGWGWFVPYGLQPSYHKFKKICELYPTNYQGDTHSEEYYNKVLALFDTSLDKIDWDYIQDNLSLGYSRENYVYKLEKQKGRIYISALMIFGKDKIATRDSFSHLKLLVMWANYRPYLAGDEGTGFYISGDVEMCYIFEKKRKNGK
;
A
#
# COMPACT_ATOMS: atom_id res chain seq x y z
N MET A 1 67.64 -23.81 40.38
CA MET A 1 66.70 -22.71 40.66
C MET A 1 66.29 -21.97 39.39
N LEU A 2 67.25 -21.59 38.52
CA LEU A 2 66.98 -20.87 37.27
C LEU A 2 66.15 -21.66 36.24
N GLU A 3 66.41 -22.97 36.08
CA GLU A 3 65.66 -23.81 35.14
C GLU A 3 64.19 -23.99 35.54
N ALA A 4 63.92 -24.20 36.83
CA ALA A 4 62.55 -24.31 37.34
C ALA A 4 61.74 -23.02 37.08
N LEU A 5 62.39 -21.86 37.21
CA LEU A 5 61.80 -20.55 36.92
C LEU A 5 61.48 -20.40 35.42
N LEU A 6 62.35 -20.90 34.54
CA LEU A 6 62.14 -20.89 33.09
C LEU A 6 60.92 -21.73 32.69
N TYR A 7 60.76 -22.92 33.25
CA TYR A 7 59.59 -23.78 32.97
C TYR A 7 58.28 -23.15 33.43
N VAL A 8 58.27 -22.49 34.60
CA VAL A 8 57.09 -21.77 35.10
C VAL A 8 56.70 -20.63 34.17
N VAL A 9 57.67 -19.85 33.69
CA VAL A 9 57.42 -18.75 32.75
C VAL A 9 56.86 -19.27 31.41
N ILE A 10 57.44 -20.32 30.85
CA ILE A 10 56.97 -20.93 29.59
C ILE A 10 55.53 -21.44 29.73
N PHE A 11 55.19 -22.04 30.87
CA PHE A 11 53.83 -22.53 31.14
C PHE A 11 52.78 -21.41 31.16
N PHE A 12 53.05 -20.30 31.85
CA PHE A 12 52.14 -19.16 31.88
C PHE A 12 52.02 -18.45 30.52
N VAL A 13 53.13 -18.32 29.79
CA VAL A 13 53.11 -17.80 28.42
C VAL A 13 52.29 -18.71 27.50
N GLY A 14 52.42 -20.04 27.65
CA GLY A 14 51.63 -21.02 26.92
C GLY A 14 50.12 -20.87 27.16
N ILE A 15 49.70 -20.76 28.42
CA ILE A 15 48.29 -20.53 28.78
C ILE A 15 47.77 -19.23 28.17
N TYR A 16 48.55 -18.15 28.26
CA TYR A 16 48.17 -16.85 27.71
C TYR A 16 47.98 -16.91 26.18
N VAL A 17 48.90 -17.56 25.46
CA VAL A 17 48.82 -17.71 24.00
C VAL A 17 47.62 -18.57 23.59
N VAL A 18 47.42 -19.71 24.24
CA VAL A 18 46.28 -20.61 23.97
C VAL A 18 44.95 -19.92 24.26
N GLY A 19 44.84 -19.20 25.38
CA GLY A 19 43.65 -18.42 25.73
C GLY A 19 43.33 -17.35 24.69
N LYS A 20 44.34 -16.66 24.16
CA LYS A 20 44.18 -15.64 23.12
C LYS A 20 43.70 -16.25 21.79
N ILE A 21 44.18 -17.44 21.43
CA ILE A 21 43.76 -18.18 20.23
C ILE A 21 42.30 -18.60 20.36
N ILE A 22 41.90 -19.19 21.50
CA ILE A 22 40.51 -19.61 21.77
C ILE A 22 39.57 -18.40 21.71
N TYR A 23 39.94 -17.28 22.32
CA TYR A 23 39.17 -16.04 22.26
C TYR A 23 38.94 -15.55 20.83
N TYR A 24 39.98 -15.58 19.98
CA TYR A 24 39.88 -15.19 18.56
C TYR A 24 39.00 -16.14 17.74
N ILE A 25 39.08 -17.45 18.01
CA ILE A 25 38.27 -18.47 17.34
C ILE A 25 36.79 -18.29 17.68
N ILE A 26 36.44 -17.86 18.89
CA ILE A 26 35.06 -17.62 19.33
C ILE A 26 34.51 -16.28 18.82
N GLN A 27 35.31 -15.20 18.83
CA GLN A 27 34.88 -13.86 18.41
C GLN A 27 34.61 -13.74 16.90
N LYS A 28 35.43 -14.38 16.06
CA LYS A 28 35.27 -14.30 14.59
C LYS A 28 33.91 -14.79 14.06
N PRO A 29 33.39 -15.98 14.44
CA PRO A 29 32.10 -16.44 13.97
C PRO A 29 30.95 -15.58 14.52
N ILE A 30 31.06 -15.08 15.77
CA ILE A 30 30.06 -14.17 16.34
C ILE A 30 29.95 -12.89 15.50
N LEU A 31 31.08 -12.29 15.13
CA LEU A 31 31.10 -11.09 14.29
C LEU A 31 30.43 -11.34 12.92
N ILE A 32 30.71 -12.49 12.30
CA ILE A 32 30.11 -12.89 11.01
C ILE A 32 28.60 -13.09 11.16
N ILE A 33 28.15 -13.75 12.23
CA ILE A 33 26.72 -13.95 12.51
C ILE A 33 26.01 -12.62 12.73
N VAL A 34 26.61 -11.71 13.51
CA VAL A 34 26.06 -10.37 13.75
C VAL A 34 25.94 -9.58 12.45
N LEU A 35 26.97 -9.61 11.60
CA LEU A 35 26.92 -8.98 10.27
C LEU A 35 25.82 -9.58 9.39
N PHE A 36 25.65 -10.90 9.41
CA PHE A 36 24.58 -11.59 8.67
C PHE A 36 23.19 -11.21 9.18
N VAL A 37 23.00 -11.12 10.49
CA VAL A 37 21.73 -10.70 11.10
C VAL A 37 21.42 -9.24 10.76
N ILE A 38 22.41 -8.34 10.81
CA ILE A 38 22.22 -6.93 10.43
C ILE A 38 21.85 -6.83 8.95
N LEU A 39 22.55 -7.54 8.07
CA LEU A 39 22.22 -7.59 6.64
C LEU A 39 20.83 -8.17 6.42
N PHE A 40 20.47 -9.25 7.11
CA PHE A 40 19.16 -9.88 6.98
C PHE A 40 18.03 -8.94 7.46
N VAL A 41 18.20 -8.27 8.59
CA VAL A 41 17.24 -7.27 9.09
C VAL A 41 17.17 -6.05 8.18
N TYR A 42 18.29 -5.61 7.61
CA TYR A 42 18.32 -4.48 6.67
C TYR A 42 17.61 -4.81 5.35
N PHE A 43 17.89 -5.97 4.76
CA PHE A 43 17.32 -6.39 3.48
C PHE A 43 15.88 -6.92 3.59
N PHE A 44 15.55 -7.67 4.65
CA PHE A 44 14.25 -8.34 4.80
C PHE A 44 13.36 -7.72 5.89
N GLY A 45 13.91 -7.04 6.88
CA GLY A 45 13.20 -6.66 8.10
C GLY A 45 12.31 -5.40 8.00
N TRP A 46 12.67 -4.42 7.19
CA TRP A 46 11.95 -3.13 7.21
C TRP A 46 10.61 -3.15 6.44
N GLY A 47 10.50 -3.96 5.39
CA GLY A 47 9.26 -4.08 4.61
C GLY A 47 8.29 -5.12 5.19
N TRP A 48 8.82 -6.23 5.71
CA TRP A 48 8.00 -7.37 6.15
C TRP A 48 7.44 -7.20 7.56
N PHE A 49 8.21 -6.64 8.51
CA PHE A 49 7.82 -6.66 9.93
C PHE A 49 7.07 -5.41 10.42
N VAL A 50 7.08 -4.31 9.66
CA VAL A 50 6.41 -3.07 10.09
C VAL A 50 4.89 -3.21 9.94
N PRO A 51 4.12 -3.22 11.05
CA PRO A 51 2.66 -3.29 10.97
C PRO A 51 2.10 -2.08 10.21
N TYR A 52 0.99 -2.28 9.50
CA TYR A 52 0.36 -1.24 8.67
C TYR A 52 0.06 0.05 9.45
N GLY A 53 -0.35 -0.08 10.72
CA GLY A 53 -0.63 1.04 11.61
C GLY A 53 0.58 1.88 12.02
N LEU A 54 1.80 1.58 11.57
CA LEU A 54 2.96 2.47 11.72
C LEU A 54 3.33 3.19 10.43
N GLN A 55 2.68 2.85 9.31
CA GLN A 55 2.96 3.46 8.02
C GLN A 55 2.06 4.69 7.81
N PRO A 56 2.63 5.90 7.59
CA PRO A 56 1.82 7.11 7.42
C PRO A 56 0.92 7.07 6.18
N SER A 57 1.31 6.32 5.14
CA SER A 57 0.46 6.10 3.96
C SER A 57 -0.79 5.29 4.27
N TYR A 58 -0.68 4.30 5.17
CA TYR A 58 -1.83 3.46 5.55
C TYR A 58 -2.88 4.28 6.31
N HIS A 59 -2.46 5.16 7.22
CA HIS A 59 -3.40 6.05 7.91
C HIS A 59 -4.08 7.03 6.96
N LYS A 60 -3.36 7.55 5.94
CA LYS A 60 -3.98 8.38 4.91
C LYS A 60 -5.03 7.60 4.12
N PHE A 61 -4.72 6.38 3.71
CA PHE A 61 -5.67 5.46 3.07
C PHE A 61 -6.91 5.23 3.95
N LYS A 62 -6.69 4.84 5.20
CA LYS A 62 -7.77 4.54 6.15
C LYS A 62 -8.67 5.75 6.40
N LYS A 63 -8.09 6.95 6.58
CA LYS A 63 -8.87 8.20 6.70
C LYS A 63 -9.74 8.44 5.49
N ILE A 64 -9.24 8.23 4.27
CA ILE A 64 -10.05 8.35 3.05
C ILE A 64 -11.19 7.34 3.10
N CYS A 65 -10.93 6.07 3.43
CA CYS A 65 -12.00 5.07 3.51
C CYS A 65 -13.02 5.33 4.65
N GLU A 66 -12.58 5.89 5.79
CA GLU A 66 -13.45 6.22 6.94
C GLU A 66 -14.30 7.49 6.70
N LEU A 67 -13.82 8.44 5.89
CA LEU A 67 -14.55 9.67 5.53
C LEU A 67 -15.86 9.39 4.76
N TYR A 68 -16.04 8.17 4.26
CA TYR A 68 -17.22 7.76 3.50
C TYR A 68 -17.92 6.57 4.19
N PRO A 69 -18.61 6.77 5.32
CA PRO A 69 -19.49 5.74 5.88
C PRO A 69 -20.45 5.22 4.82
N THR A 70 -20.75 3.92 4.91
CA THR A 70 -21.75 3.18 4.13
C THR A 70 -23.14 3.82 4.09
N ASN A 71 -23.38 4.85 4.91
CA ASN A 71 -24.65 5.55 5.10
C ASN A 71 -24.92 6.67 4.09
N TYR A 72 -24.01 6.98 3.16
CA TYR A 72 -24.30 7.87 2.02
C TYR A 72 -25.25 7.25 0.98
N GLN A 73 -25.85 6.09 1.28
CA GLN A 73 -26.85 5.37 0.47
C GLN A 73 -28.27 5.98 0.55
N GLY A 74 -28.41 7.31 0.46
CA GLY A 74 -29.71 7.99 0.57
C GLY A 74 -29.82 9.29 -0.22
N ASP A 75 -30.96 9.44 -0.91
CA ASP A 75 -31.31 10.39 -2.00
C ASP A 75 -31.10 11.89 -1.75
N THR A 76 -30.70 12.31 -0.55
CA THR A 76 -30.63 13.72 -0.11
C THR A 76 -29.20 14.23 0.11
N HIS A 77 -28.18 13.36 0.01
CA HIS A 77 -26.78 13.71 0.28
C HIS A 77 -25.83 13.48 -0.91
N SER A 78 -26.36 13.28 -2.11
CA SER A 78 -25.56 12.94 -3.30
C SER A 78 -24.58 14.06 -3.71
N GLU A 79 -25.00 15.33 -3.68
CA GLU A 79 -24.15 16.45 -4.08
C GLU A 79 -22.97 16.70 -3.11
N GLU A 80 -23.23 16.64 -1.80
CA GLU A 80 -22.18 16.76 -0.78
C GLU A 80 -21.18 15.61 -0.90
N TYR A 81 -21.66 14.39 -1.13
CA TYR A 81 -20.83 13.23 -1.38
C TYR A 81 -19.98 13.41 -2.65
N TYR A 82 -20.58 13.85 -3.76
CA TYR A 82 -19.87 14.09 -5.02
C TYR A 82 -18.78 15.15 -4.85
N ASN A 83 -19.09 16.26 -4.18
CA ASN A 83 -18.10 17.30 -3.89
C ASN A 83 -16.96 16.79 -2.98
N LYS A 84 -17.24 15.93 -1.98
CA LYS A 84 -16.18 15.30 -1.16
C LYS A 84 -15.28 14.38 -1.97
N VAL A 85 -15.86 13.54 -2.84
CA VAL A 85 -15.09 12.65 -3.72
C VAL A 85 -14.24 13.46 -4.70
N LEU A 86 -14.83 14.48 -5.33
CA LEU A 86 -14.14 15.35 -6.27
C LEU A 86 -13.04 16.19 -5.60
N ALA A 87 -13.21 16.56 -4.33
CA ALA A 87 -12.18 17.26 -3.57
C ALA A 87 -10.87 16.44 -3.46
N LEU A 88 -10.91 15.10 -3.52
CA LEU A 88 -9.70 14.28 -3.58
C LEU A 88 -8.86 14.56 -4.85
N PHE A 89 -9.53 14.99 -5.91
CA PHE A 89 -8.97 15.37 -7.20
C PHE A 89 -8.74 16.88 -7.34
N ASP A 90 -8.86 17.64 -6.24
CA ASP A 90 -8.75 19.10 -6.22
C ASP A 90 -9.82 19.80 -7.09
N THR A 91 -10.99 19.15 -7.27
CA THR A 91 -12.11 19.67 -8.05
C THR A 91 -13.44 19.59 -7.27
N SER A 92 -14.52 20.12 -7.84
CA SER A 92 -15.89 20.08 -7.31
C SER A 92 -16.88 20.05 -8.47
N LEU A 93 -18.15 19.73 -8.21
CA LEU A 93 -19.19 19.69 -9.25
C LEU A 93 -19.35 21.01 -10.00
N ASP A 94 -19.18 22.14 -9.32
CA ASP A 94 -19.30 23.47 -9.94
C ASP A 94 -18.06 23.87 -10.76
N LYS A 95 -16.91 23.22 -10.50
CA LYS A 95 -15.63 23.51 -11.18
C LYS A 95 -15.31 22.52 -12.28
N ILE A 96 -16.12 21.47 -12.42
CA ILE A 96 -15.85 20.41 -13.36
C ILE A 96 -16.16 20.90 -14.79
N ASP A 97 -15.24 20.58 -15.70
CA ASP A 97 -15.42 20.88 -17.12
C ASP A 97 -16.25 19.76 -17.76
N TRP A 98 -17.56 20.02 -17.91
CA TRP A 98 -18.50 19.06 -18.48
C TRP A 98 -18.24 18.79 -19.96
N ASP A 99 -17.76 19.78 -20.70
CA ASP A 99 -17.43 19.63 -22.12
C ASP A 99 -16.22 18.70 -22.28
N TYR A 100 -15.20 18.86 -21.43
CA TYR A 100 -14.07 17.94 -21.39
C TYR A 100 -14.51 16.50 -21.04
N ILE A 101 -15.43 16.33 -20.09
CA ILE A 101 -15.95 15.00 -19.73
C ILE A 101 -16.71 14.39 -20.91
N GLN A 102 -17.55 15.18 -21.58
CA GLN A 102 -18.35 14.76 -22.73
C GLN A 102 -17.47 14.17 -23.84
N ASP A 103 -16.37 14.85 -24.15
CA ASP A 103 -15.42 14.42 -25.19
C ASP A 103 -14.62 13.18 -24.78
N ASN A 104 -14.41 12.97 -23.47
CA ASN A 104 -13.64 11.86 -22.92
C ASN A 104 -14.51 10.72 -22.35
N LEU A 105 -15.80 10.67 -22.71
CA LEU A 105 -16.68 9.57 -22.33
C LEU A 105 -16.24 8.26 -22.99
N SER A 106 -16.06 7.24 -22.17
CA SER A 106 -15.75 5.89 -22.60
C SER A 106 -16.94 4.95 -22.47
N LEU A 107 -17.04 3.94 -23.33
CA LEU A 107 -18.09 2.93 -23.21
C LEU A 107 -17.78 2.06 -21.98
N GLY A 108 -18.72 1.97 -21.04
CA GLY A 108 -18.57 1.12 -19.86
C GLY A 108 -18.57 -0.36 -20.21
N TYR A 109 -18.11 -1.20 -19.27
CA TYR A 109 -17.97 -2.66 -19.48
C TYR A 109 -19.27 -3.35 -19.91
N SER A 110 -20.42 -2.89 -19.40
CA SER A 110 -21.75 -3.41 -19.75
C SER A 110 -22.20 -3.02 -21.17
N ARG A 111 -21.46 -2.16 -21.89
CA ARG A 111 -21.82 -1.54 -23.18
C ARG A 111 -23.14 -0.75 -23.20
N GLU A 112 -23.79 -0.63 -22.06
CA GLU A 112 -25.07 0.04 -21.90
C GLU A 112 -24.96 1.44 -21.30
N ASN A 113 -23.81 1.79 -20.71
CA ASN A 113 -23.62 3.06 -20.02
C ASN A 113 -22.31 3.68 -20.47
N TYR A 114 -22.26 5.00 -20.50
CA TYR A 114 -21.03 5.74 -20.67
C TYR A 114 -20.40 6.02 -19.32
N VAL A 115 -19.08 5.99 -19.25
CA VAL A 115 -18.34 6.23 -18.02
C VAL A 115 -17.17 7.18 -18.24
N TYR A 116 -16.93 8.00 -17.23
CA TYR A 116 -15.73 8.83 -17.15
C TYR A 116 -14.97 8.47 -15.88
N LYS A 117 -13.65 8.30 -16.03
CA LYS A 117 -12.77 7.85 -14.95
C LYS A 117 -11.81 8.97 -14.59
N LEU A 118 -11.83 9.38 -13.32
CA LEU A 118 -10.81 10.25 -12.74
C LEU A 118 -9.84 9.40 -11.95
N GLU A 119 -8.55 9.52 -12.25
CA GLU A 119 -7.49 8.75 -11.59
C GLU A 119 -6.46 9.68 -10.98
N LYS A 120 -6.00 9.33 -9.77
CA LYS A 120 -4.95 10.07 -9.07
C LYS A 120 -4.10 9.11 -8.26
N GLN A 121 -2.80 9.12 -8.51
CA GLN A 121 -1.83 8.36 -7.75
C GLN A 121 -1.05 9.28 -6.81
N LYS A 122 -1.06 8.96 -5.51
CA LYS A 122 -0.30 9.66 -4.46
C LYS A 122 0.56 8.65 -3.71
N GLY A 123 1.76 8.42 -4.23
CA GLY A 123 2.69 7.43 -3.68
C GLY A 123 2.09 6.03 -3.70
N ARG A 124 1.89 5.43 -2.52
CA ARG A 124 1.32 4.08 -2.36
C ARG A 124 -0.20 4.02 -2.51
N ILE A 125 -0.87 5.18 -2.59
CA ILE A 125 -2.33 5.26 -2.65
C ILE A 125 -2.74 5.58 -4.09
N TYR A 126 -3.63 4.77 -4.64
CA TYR A 126 -4.29 5.01 -5.91
C TYR A 126 -5.77 5.31 -5.65
N ILE A 127 -6.27 6.40 -6.22
CA ILE A 127 -7.64 6.87 -6.07
C ILE A 127 -8.26 6.92 -7.45
N SER A 128 -9.41 6.26 -7.63
CA SER A 128 -10.17 6.23 -8.86
C SER A 128 -11.63 6.56 -8.58
N ALA A 129 -12.14 7.63 -9.18
CA ALA A 129 -13.56 7.94 -9.19
C ALA A 129 -14.15 7.63 -10.57
N LEU A 130 -15.27 6.91 -10.60
CA LEU A 130 -15.97 6.50 -11.81
C LEU A 130 -17.35 7.16 -11.84
N MET A 131 -17.53 8.09 -12.77
CA MET A 131 -18.83 8.67 -13.11
C MET A 131 -19.54 7.77 -14.10
N ILE A 132 -20.81 7.43 -13.83
CA ILE A 132 -21.62 6.59 -14.70
C ILE A 132 -22.80 7.39 -15.24
N PHE A 133 -22.84 7.51 -16.56
CA PHE A 133 -23.88 8.18 -17.34
C PHE A 133 -24.81 7.16 -18.00
N GLY A 134 -26.05 7.60 -18.28
CA GLY A 134 -27.03 6.79 -19.01
C GLY A 134 -26.64 6.50 -20.46
N LYS A 135 -27.56 5.89 -21.22
CA LYS A 135 -27.37 5.49 -22.62
C LYS A 135 -27.18 6.67 -23.57
N ASP A 136 -27.59 7.85 -23.13
CA ASP A 136 -27.84 9.01 -23.97
C ASP A 136 -26.53 9.72 -24.36
N LYS A 137 -25.38 9.28 -23.84
CA LYS A 137 -24.04 9.88 -24.02
C LYS A 137 -24.02 11.39 -23.73
N ILE A 138 -24.84 11.85 -22.80
CA ILE A 138 -24.87 13.26 -22.37
C ILE A 138 -24.20 13.33 -21.00
N ALA A 139 -23.10 14.06 -20.90
CA ALA A 139 -22.38 14.37 -19.67
C ALA A 139 -22.72 15.78 -19.20
N THR A 140 -23.66 15.86 -18.26
CA THR A 140 -24.07 17.08 -17.59
C THR A 140 -24.19 16.79 -16.11
N ARG A 141 -24.26 17.85 -15.30
CA ARG A 141 -24.47 17.76 -13.85
C ARG A 141 -25.65 16.87 -13.46
N ASP A 142 -26.74 16.89 -14.23
CA ASP A 142 -27.97 16.19 -13.89
C ASP A 142 -28.09 14.79 -14.53
N SER A 143 -27.20 14.45 -15.47
CA SER A 143 -27.33 13.22 -16.28
C SER A 143 -26.54 12.03 -15.73
N PHE A 144 -25.59 12.23 -14.82
CA PHE A 144 -24.86 11.11 -14.23
C PHE A 144 -25.68 10.45 -13.10
N SER A 145 -25.72 9.12 -13.15
CA SER A 145 -26.51 8.30 -12.24
C SER A 145 -25.80 8.01 -10.92
N HIS A 146 -24.48 7.81 -10.97
CA HIS A 146 -23.68 7.34 -9.85
C HIS A 146 -22.24 7.83 -9.96
N LEU A 147 -21.65 8.15 -8.81
CA LEU A 147 -20.21 8.33 -8.64
C LEU A 147 -19.67 7.24 -7.71
N LYS A 148 -18.87 6.31 -8.26
CA LYS A 148 -18.22 5.26 -7.49
C LYS A 148 -16.79 5.66 -7.16
N LEU A 149 -16.38 5.49 -5.91
CA LEU A 149 -15.01 5.71 -5.48
C LEU A 149 -14.33 4.37 -5.17
N LEU A 150 -13.16 4.17 -5.78
CA LEU A 150 -12.24 3.10 -5.50
C LEU A 150 -10.96 3.71 -4.97
N VAL A 151 -10.53 3.27 -3.79
CA VAL A 151 -9.24 3.65 -3.22
C VAL A 151 -8.46 2.37 -2.98
N MET A 152 -7.23 2.34 -3.46
CA MET A 152 -6.30 1.23 -3.30
C MET A 152 -5.05 1.73 -2.58
N TRP A 153 -4.49 0.89 -1.72
CA TRP A 153 -3.22 1.11 -1.05
C TRP A 153 -2.31 -0.08 -1.26
N ALA A 154 -1.20 0.14 -1.97
CA ALA A 154 -0.18 -0.87 -2.16
C ALA A 154 0.59 -1.08 -0.84
N ASN A 155 0.41 -2.26 -0.24
CA ASN A 155 1.09 -2.61 1.00
C ASN A 155 2.57 -2.98 0.74
N TYR A 156 2.91 -3.29 -0.52
CA TYR A 156 4.24 -3.73 -0.98
C TYR A 156 4.85 -4.81 -0.09
N ARG A 157 4.02 -5.60 0.58
CA ARG A 157 4.48 -6.75 1.32
C ARG A 157 4.66 -7.85 0.28
N PRO A 158 5.91 -8.22 -0.05
CA PRO A 158 6.13 -9.37 -0.90
C PRO A 158 5.46 -10.57 -0.24
N TYR A 159 4.79 -11.44 -0.99
CA TYR A 159 4.42 -12.77 -0.53
C TYR A 159 4.78 -13.77 -1.61
N LEU A 160 5.11 -14.99 -1.20
CA LEU A 160 5.34 -16.08 -2.13
C LEU A 160 3.97 -16.45 -2.72
N ALA A 161 3.82 -16.18 -4.01
CA ALA A 161 2.64 -16.53 -4.79
C ALA A 161 3.04 -17.53 -5.87
N GLY A 162 2.10 -18.38 -6.28
CA GLY A 162 2.32 -19.40 -7.31
C GLY A 162 1.46 -20.64 -7.06
N ASP A 163 1.11 -21.32 -8.14
CA ASP A 163 0.49 -22.64 -8.13
C ASP A 163 1.39 -23.66 -8.85
N GLU A 164 1.06 -24.95 -8.73
CA GLU A 164 1.77 -25.99 -9.47
C GLU A 164 1.56 -25.77 -10.98
N GLY A 165 2.62 -25.36 -11.67
CA GLY A 165 2.65 -25.16 -13.13
C GLY A 165 3.05 -23.76 -13.58
N THR A 166 2.93 -22.73 -12.73
CA THR A 166 3.29 -21.34 -13.10
C THR A 166 4.55 -20.80 -12.39
N GLY A 167 5.03 -21.50 -11.36
CA GLY A 167 6.26 -21.16 -10.61
C GLY A 167 6.03 -20.21 -9.44
N PHE A 168 7.03 -20.08 -8.56
CA PHE A 168 6.98 -19.15 -7.42
C PHE A 168 7.46 -17.77 -7.81
N TYR A 169 6.67 -16.74 -7.52
CA TYR A 169 7.05 -15.35 -7.73
C TYR A 169 6.74 -14.50 -6.49
N ILE A 170 7.47 -13.38 -6.39
CA ILE A 170 7.27 -12.39 -5.35
C ILE A 170 6.20 -11.41 -5.83
N SER A 171 5.03 -11.44 -5.22
CA SER A 171 3.93 -10.51 -5.52
C SER A 171 3.71 -9.53 -4.37
N GLY A 172 3.29 -8.31 -4.68
CA GLY A 172 2.82 -7.34 -3.68
C GLY A 172 1.30 -7.40 -3.56
N ASP A 173 0.77 -7.11 -2.37
CA ASP A 173 -0.66 -7.11 -2.12
C ASP A 173 -1.22 -5.67 -2.03
N VAL A 174 -2.53 -5.54 -2.18
CA VAL A 174 -3.23 -4.26 -2.29
C VAL A 174 -4.46 -4.28 -1.39
N GLU A 175 -4.51 -3.34 -0.45
CA GLU A 175 -5.71 -3.10 0.34
C GLU A 175 -6.64 -2.16 -0.43
N MET A 176 -7.94 -2.42 -0.40
CA MET A 176 -8.90 -1.72 -1.24
C MET A 176 -10.18 -1.41 -0.49
N CYS A 177 -10.73 -0.20 -0.71
CA CYS A 177 -12.07 0.15 -0.25
C CYS A 177 -12.91 0.64 -1.44
N TYR A 178 -14.08 0.02 -1.58
CA TYR A 178 -15.10 0.42 -2.54
C TYR A 178 -16.22 1.16 -1.82
N ILE A 179 -16.54 2.36 -2.29
CA ILE A 179 -17.67 3.13 -1.79
C ILE A 179 -18.70 3.22 -2.93
N PHE A 180 -19.84 2.56 -2.70
CA PHE A 180 -20.96 2.51 -3.64
C PHE A 180 -22.16 3.27 -3.08
N GLU A 181 -22.69 4.18 -3.89
CA GLU A 181 -24.01 4.78 -3.66
C GLU A 181 -25.10 3.88 -4.28
N LYS A 182 -26.17 3.60 -3.53
CA LYS A 182 -27.34 2.84 -3.98
C LYS A 182 -28.31 3.81 -4.69
N LYS A 183 -28.95 3.34 -5.76
CA LYS A 183 -29.89 4.07 -6.63
C LYS A 183 -30.80 5.07 -5.90
N ARG A 184 -30.88 6.28 -6.46
CA ARG A 184 -32.08 7.11 -6.39
C ARG A 184 -33.26 6.30 -6.87
N LYS A 185 -34.23 6.03 -5.98
CA LYS A 185 -35.54 5.57 -6.44
C LYS A 185 -36.17 6.75 -7.16
N ASN A 186 -36.17 6.72 -8.49
CA ASN A 186 -37.00 7.61 -9.27
C ASN A 186 -38.45 7.44 -8.79
N GLY A 187 -38.98 8.49 -8.17
CA GLY A 187 -40.41 8.64 -7.96
C GLY A 187 -41.07 8.79 -9.33
N LYS A 188 -41.86 7.79 -9.70
CA LYS A 188 -43.07 7.96 -10.50
C LYS A 188 -44.18 7.27 -9.75
#